data_AF-A0A3D9T6M9-F1
#
_entry.id   AF-A0A3D9T6M9-F1
#
_cell.length_a   1.000
_cell.length_b   1.000
_cell.length_c   1.000
_cell.angle_alpha   90.00
_cell.angle_beta   90.00
_cell.angle_gamma   90.00
#
_symmetry.space_group_name_H-M   'P 1'
#
loop_
_entity.id
_entity.type
_entity.pdbx_description
1 polymer ?
#
loop_
_entity_poly.entity_id
_entity_poly.type
_entity_poly.pdbx_seq_one_letter_code
_entity_poly.pdbx_strand_id
1 'polypeptide(L)' 'MTSPSRHEPFVRPVNVRLSGDDATVRFITQLLTDNLPALSGGRIQAGHVSRPYPNRSDPGSRVYLDLYVRDEQEAT' A
#
# COMPACT_ATOMS: atom_id res chain seq x y z
N MET A 1 0.04 24.33 31.51
CA MET A 1 -1.09 23.98 30.62
C MET A 1 -0.50 23.55 29.29
N THR A 2 -0.34 22.25 29.08
CA THR A 2 0.13 21.68 27.81
C THR A 2 -1.07 21.59 26.86
N SER A 3 -1.03 22.33 25.76
CA SER A 3 -2.00 22.19 24.67
C SER A 3 -1.98 20.75 24.16
N PRO A 4 -3.13 20.10 23.90
CA PRO A 4 -3.11 18.85 23.16
C PRO A 4 -2.59 19.18 21.77
N SER A 5 -1.38 18.72 21.44
CA SER A 5 -0.94 18.71 20.06
C SER A 5 -1.91 17.83 19.31
N ARG A 6 -2.79 18.44 18.50
CA ARG A 6 -3.48 17.74 17.42
C ARG A 6 -2.39 17.26 16.47
N HIS A 7 -1.83 16.10 16.75
CA HIS A 7 -1.01 15.40 15.78
C HIS A 7 -1.97 14.93 14.69
N GLU A 8 -1.99 15.67 13.59
CA GLU A 8 -2.63 15.19 12.37
C GLU A 8 -2.06 13.81 12.02
N PRO A 9 -2.90 12.88 11.53
CA PRO A 9 -2.45 11.53 11.21
C PRO A 9 -1.26 11.58 10.26
N PHE A 10 -0.11 11.06 10.69
CA PHE A 10 1.07 10.95 9.85
C PHE A 10 0.81 9.86 8.82
N VAL A 11 0.86 10.23 7.54
CA VAL A 11 0.73 9.29 6.43
C VAL A 11 2.13 8.92 5.96
N ARG A 12 2.54 7.67 6.18
CA ARG A 12 3.82 7.14 5.70
C ARG A 12 3.61 6.38 4.39
N PRO A 13 4.16 6.85 3.26
CA PRO A 13 4.09 6.11 2.01
C PRO A 13 5.06 4.92 2.05
N VAL A 14 4.55 3.72 1.78
CA VAL A 14 5.32 2.49 1.60
C VAL A 14 5.13 2.03 0.15
N ASN A 15 6.21 1.99 -0.62
CA ASN A 15 6.16 1.50 -1.99
C ASN A 15 6.39 -0.02 -2.03
N VAL A 16 5.42 -0.76 -2.56
CA VAL A 16 5.46 -2.21 -2.72
C VAL A 16 5.66 -2.54 -4.18
N ARG A 17 6.68 -3.36 -4.48
CA ARG A 17 6.92 -3.88 -5.83
C ARG A 17 6.43 -5.32 -5.91
N LEU A 18 5.49 -5.58 -6.81
CA LEU A 18 5.06 -6.91 -7.20
C LEU A 18 5.73 -7.30 -8.52
N SER A 19 6.16 -8.56 -8.61
CA SER A 19 6.81 -9.11 -9.80
C SER A 19 6.44 -10.58 -9.93
N GLY A 20 6.11 -11.01 -11.14
CA GLY A 20 5.68 -12.38 -11.40
C GLY A 20 4.91 -12.45 -12.71
N ASP A 21 4.21 -13.56 -12.95
CA ASP A 21 3.33 -13.69 -14.10
C ASP A 21 2.19 -12.65 -14.06
N ASP A 22 1.73 -12.24 -15.25
CA ASP A 22 0.79 -11.13 -15.41
C ASP A 22 -0.54 -11.37 -14.67
N ALA A 23 -1.03 -12.62 -14.65
CA ALA A 23 -2.30 -12.96 -14.03
C ALA A 23 -2.19 -12.91 -12.50
N THR A 24 -1.14 -13.49 -11.93
CA THR A 24 -0.85 -13.46 -10.50
C THR A 24 -0.60 -12.04 -10.02
N VAL A 25 0.19 -11.23 -10.74
CA VAL A 25 0.44 -9.84 -10.36
C VAL A 25 -0.88 -9.05 -10.31
N ARG A 26 -1.73 -9.16 -11.33
CA ARG A 26 -3.06 -8.51 -11.33
C ARG A 26 -3.93 -8.99 -10.18
N PHE A 27 -3.98 -10.30 -9.93
CA PHE A 27 -4.77 -10.87 -8.85
C PHE A 27 -4.31 -10.36 -7.48
N ILE A 28 -3.00 -10.39 -7.19
CA ILE A 28 -2.46 -9.92 -5.91
C ILE A 28 -2.66 -8.41 -5.76
N THR A 29 -2.44 -7.61 -6.81
CA THR A 29 -2.69 -6.16 -6.77
C THR A 29 -4.15 -5.86 -6.42
N GLN A 30 -5.10 -6.55 -7.05
CA GLN A 30 -6.52 -6.38 -6.77
C GLN A 30 -6.85 -6.78 -5.33
N LEU A 31 -6.38 -7.95 -4.89
CA LEU A 31 -6.60 -8.45 -3.54
C LEU A 31 -6.10 -7.47 -2.48
N LEU A 32 -4.89 -6.93 -2.64
CA LEU A 32 -4.33 -5.94 -1.70
C LEU A 32 -5.14 -4.64 -1.70
N THR A 33 -5.50 -4.13 -2.88
CA THR A 33 -6.24 -2.87 -3.00
C THR A 33 -7.61 -2.94 -2.33
N ASP A 34 -8.32 -4.05 -2.53
CA ASP A 34 -9.69 -4.20 -2.03
C ASP A 34 -9.74 -4.56 -0.53
N ASN A 35 -8.76 -5.33 -0.04
CA ASN A 35 -8.87 -5.94 1.29
C ASN A 35 -8.00 -5.28 2.35
N LEU A 36 -6.90 -4.59 1.99
CA LEU A 36 -6.01 -3.96 2.99
C LEU A 36 -6.75 -3.00 3.93
N PRO A 37 -7.70 -2.15 3.49
CA PRO A 37 -8.44 -1.31 4.41
C PRO A 37 -9.22 -2.11 5.46
N ALA A 38 -9.92 -3.17 5.06
CA ALA A 38 -10.70 -3.99 5.98
C ALA A 38 -9.78 -4.81 6.92
N LEU A 39 -8.77 -5.47 6.38
CA LEU A 39 -7.84 -6.32 7.12
C LEU A 39 -6.97 -5.53 8.12
N SER A 40 -6.72 -4.26 7.84
CA SER A 40 -5.90 -3.40 8.70
C SER A 40 -6.70 -2.55 9.68
N GLY A 41 -8.03 -2.64 9.70
CA GLY A 41 -8.88 -1.73 10.48
C GLY A 41 -8.80 -0.27 10.00
N GLY A 42 -8.57 -0.06 8.70
CA GLY A 42 -8.43 1.25 8.05
C GLY A 42 -7.05 1.90 8.18
N ARG A 43 -6.07 1.20 8.78
CA ARG A 43 -4.70 1.71 8.98
C ARG A 43 -3.87 1.73 7.71
N ILE A 44 -4.12 0.80 6.80
CA ILE A 44 -3.40 0.68 5.53
C ILE A 44 -4.40 0.91 4.41
N GLN A 45 -4.10 1.89 3.56
CA GLN A 45 -4.90 2.20 2.38
C GLN A 45 -4.01 2.09 1.13
N ALA A 46 -4.54 1.47 0.08
CA ALA A 46 -3.89 1.50 -1.22
C ALA A 46 -3.99 2.92 -1.81
N GLY A 47 -2.88 3.38 -2.35
CA GLY A 47 -2.74 4.65 -3.05
C GLY A 47 -2.66 4.45 -4.55
N HIS A 48 -1.59 4.97 -5.16
CA HIS A 48 -1.36 4.80 -6.58
C HIS A 48 -0.96 3.36 -6.93
N VAL A 49 -1.48 2.88 -8.05
CA VAL A 49 -1.08 1.61 -8.67
C VAL A 49 -0.56 1.91 -10.06
N SER A 50 0.68 1.52 -10.34
CA SER A 50 1.26 1.71 -11.68
C SER A 50 0.58 0.81 -12.70
N ARG A 51 0.60 1.20 -13.97
CA ARG A 51 0.27 0.26 -15.05
C ARG A 51 1.27 -0.91 -15.02
N PRO A 52 0.83 -2.15 -15.34
CA PRO A 52 1.75 -3.26 -15.55
C PRO A 52 2.73 -2.91 -16.66
N TYR A 53 4.01 -3.20 -16.45
CA TYR A 53 5.02 -3.07 -17.50
C TYR A 53 6.00 -4.25 -17.45
N PRO A 54 6.55 -4.65 -18.61
CA PRO A 54 7.32 -5.88 -18.72
C PRO A 54 8.59 -5.83 -17.87
N ASN A 55 8.90 -6.95 -17.22
CA ASN A 55 10.19 -7.16 -16.59
C ASN A 55 11.26 -7.38 -17.68
N ARG A 56 12.38 -6.66 -17.60
CA ARG A 56 13.48 -6.79 -18.57
C ARG A 56 14.28 -8.09 -18.45
N SER A 57 14.17 -8.77 -17.30
CA SER A 57 15.07 -9.89 -16.93
C SER A 57 14.34 -11.22 -16.75
N ASP A 58 13.01 -11.25 -16.85
CA ASP A 58 12.18 -12.43 -16.55
C ASP A 58 10.88 -12.35 -17.37
N PRO A 59 10.35 -13.45 -17.93
CA PRO A 59 8.97 -13.50 -18.41
C PRO A 59 7.98 -13.11 -17.30
N GLY A 60 7.42 -11.90 -17.38
CA GLY A 60 6.37 -11.44 -16.47
C GLY A 60 6.23 -9.92 -16.38
N SER A 61 5.36 -9.49 -15.49
CA SER A 61 5.03 -8.09 -15.25
C SER A 61 5.58 -7.58 -13.93
N ARG A 62 5.77 -6.26 -13.87
CA ARG A 62 6.01 -5.51 -12.64
C ARG A 62 4.88 -4.49 -12.43
N VAL A 63 4.46 -4.36 -11.17
CA VAL A 63 3.54 -3.32 -10.71
C VAL A 63 4.09 -2.72 -9.43
N TYR A 64 4.04 -1.39 -9.33
CA TYR A 64 4.26 -0.68 -8.09
C TYR A 64 2.91 -0.29 -7.48
N LEU A 65 2.79 -0.55 -6.18
CA LEU A 65 1.65 -0.19 -5.36
C LEU A 65 2.15 0.70 -4.23
N ASP A 66 1.65 1.93 -4.16
CA ASP A 66 1.85 2.78 -3.00
C ASP A 66 0.84 2.40 -1.92
N LEU A 67 1.31 2.26 -0.69
CA LEU A 67 0.49 2.06 0.49
C LEU A 67 0.64 3.27 1.42
N TYR A 68 -0.47 3.79 1.89
CA TYR A 68 -0.52 4.82 2.91
C TYR A 68 -0.77 4.15 4.26
N VAL A 69 0.22 4.23 5.14
CA VAL A 69 0.10 3.72 6.52
C VAL A 69 -0.23 4.91 7.41
N ARG A 70 -1.36 4.81 8.11
CA ARG A 70 -1.73 5.71 9.19
C ARG A 70 -1.07 5.21 10.46
N ASP A 71 -0.32 6.06 11.13
CA ASP A 71 0.12 5.77 12.47
C ASP A 71 -1.07 5.79 13.43
N GLU A 72 -1.31 4.67 14.11
CA GLU A 72 -2.10 4.71 15.33
C GLU A 72 -1.29 5.55 16.32
N GLN A 73 -1.93 6.56 16.91
CA GLN A 73 -1.33 7.17 18.09
C GLN A 73 -1.08 6.05 19.09
N GLU A 74 0.17 5.87 19.49
CA GLU A 74 0.53 5.06 20.64
C GLU A 74 -0.28 5.66 21.81
N ALA A 75 -1.38 5.00 22.17
CA ALA A 75 -2.20 5.40 23.29
C ALA A 75 -1.33 5.20 24.53
N THR A 76 -0.81 6.31 25.05
CA THR A 76 -0.01 6.36 26.28
C THR A 76 -0.83 5.87 27.46
#